data_AF-A0A2E2ACG7-F1
#
_entry.id   AF-A0A2E2ACG7-F1
#
_cell.length_a   1.000
_cell.length_b   1.000
_cell.length_c   1.000
_cell.angle_alpha   90.00
_cell.angle_beta   90.00
_cell.angle_gamma   90.00
#
_symmetry.space_group_name_H-M   'P 1'
#
loop_
_entity.id
_entity.type
_entity.pdbx_description
1 polymer ?
#
loop_
_entity_poly.entity_id
_entity_poly.type
_entity_poly.pdbx_seq_one_letter_code
_entity_poly.pdbx_strand_id
1 'polypeptide(L)' 'MEKLEAVQKVLRFSHPTREWCEGDHAVYFDDFDEQNVNDYNPGGYGDIADEIIERGISEDLLEEDEID' A
#
# COMPACT_ATOMS: atom_id res chain seq x y z
N MET A 1 9.28 5.18 8.51
CA MET A 1 9.26 4.81 7.07
C MET A 1 8.08 5.54 6.48
N GLU A 2 8.30 6.30 5.41
CA GLU A 2 7.19 7.04 4.80
C GLU A 2 6.16 6.07 4.19
N LYS A 3 4.89 6.48 4.22
CA LYS A 3 3.76 5.66 3.75
C LYS A 3 3.95 5.12 2.33
N LEU A 4 4.47 5.93 1.40
CA LEU A 4 4.75 5.49 0.03
C LEU A 4 5.80 4.37 -0.01
N GLU A 5 6.86 4.49 0.78
CA GLU A 5 7.91 3.48 0.87
C GLU A 5 7.35 2.17 1.44
N ALA A 6 6.49 2.24 2.46
CA ALA A 6 5.84 1.08 3.05
C ALA A 6 4.95 0.35 2.03
N VAL A 7 4.09 1.07 1.31
CA VAL A 7 3.25 0.53 0.23
C VAL A 7 4.10 -0.14 -0.85
N GLN A 8 5.14 0.55 -1.32
CA GLN A 8 6.02 0.01 -2.36
C GLN A 8 6.79 -1.24 -1.88
N LYS A 9 7.21 -1.27 -0.61
CA LYS A 9 7.87 -2.45 -0.02
C LYS A 9 6.91 -3.63 -0.01
N VAL A 10 5.67 -3.46 0.48
CA VAL A 10 4.67 -4.54 0.50
C VAL A 10 4.39 -5.03 -0.91
N LEU A 11 4.09 -4.14 -1.86
CA LEU A 11 3.80 -4.55 -3.23
C LEU A 11 5.00 -5.22 -3.90
N ARG A 12 6.24 -4.91 -3.52
CA ARG A 12 7.42 -5.57 -4.07
C ARG A 12 7.60 -7.00 -3.56
N PHE A 13 7.21 -7.29 -2.32
CA PHE A 13 7.49 -8.58 -1.66
C PHE A 13 6.26 -9.48 -1.48
N SER A 14 5.06 -8.91 -1.36
CA SER A 14 3.79 -9.64 -1.29
C SER A 14 3.20 -9.80 -2.69
N HIS A 15 3.27 -11.03 -3.21
CA HIS A 15 2.50 -11.41 -4.39
C HIS A 15 0.98 -11.38 -4.16
N PRO A 16 0.41 -11.94 -3.06
CA PRO A 16 -1.04 -11.94 -2.87
C PRO A 16 -1.62 -10.53 -2.72
N THR A 17 -0.90 -9.61 -2.06
CA THR A 17 -1.36 -8.21 -1.96
C THR A 17 -1.35 -7.52 -3.32
N ARG A 18 -0.37 -7.79 -4.19
CA ARG A 18 -0.40 -7.30 -5.58
C ARG A 18 -1.57 -7.85 -6.38
N GLU A 19 -1.82 -9.15 -6.33
CA GLU A 19 -2.94 -9.76 -7.06
C GLU A 19 -4.28 -9.16 -6.60
N TRP A 20 -4.42 -8.88 -5.31
CA TRP A 20 -5.59 -8.19 -4.76
C TRP A 20 -5.72 -6.75 -5.28
N CYS A 21 -4.64 -5.95 -5.28
CA CYS A 21 -4.67 -4.59 -5.83
C CYS A 21 -5.06 -4.57 -7.32
N GLU A 22 -4.41 -5.41 -8.13
CA GLU A 22 -4.61 -5.43 -9.58
C GLU A 22 -5.99 -6.02 -9.94
N GLY A 23 -6.45 -7.04 -9.21
CA GLY A 23 -7.70 -7.75 -9.49
C GLY A 23 -8.95 -7.01 -9.00
N ASP A 24 -8.96 -6.61 -7.73
CA ASP A 24 -10.17 -6.08 -7.08
C ASP A 24 -10.27 -4.56 -7.22
N HIS A 25 -9.13 -3.87 -7.32
CA HIS A 25 -9.05 -2.41 -7.31
C HIS A 25 -8.56 -1.81 -8.64
N ALA A 26 -8.01 -2.62 -9.54
CA ALA A 26 -7.34 -2.17 -10.76
C ALA A 26 -6.24 -1.10 -10.50
N VAL A 27 -5.55 -1.24 -9.36
CA VAL A 27 -4.44 -0.38 -8.93
C VAL A 27 -3.13 -1.14 -9.05
N TYR A 28 -2.12 -0.50 -9.62
CA TYR A 28 -0.80 -1.06 -9.88
C TYR A 28 0.29 -0.38 -9.05
N PHE A 29 1.46 -1.02 -8.97
CA PHE A 29 2.61 -0.51 -8.21
C PHE A 29 2.97 0.94 -8.57
N ASP A 30 3.02 1.26 -9.87
CA ASP A 30 3.44 2.57 -10.36
C ASP A 30 2.36 3.65 -10.22
N ASP A 31 1.15 3.29 -9.78
CA ASP A 31 0.09 4.27 -9.60
C ASP A 31 0.22 5.01 -8.27
N PHE A 32 1.05 4.57 -7.32
CA PHE A 32 1.25 5.24 -6.04
C PHE A 32 2.36 6.30 -6.10
N ASP A 33 2.07 7.49 -5.57
CA ASP A 33 3.03 8.59 -5.41
C ASP A 33 2.83 9.31 -4.06
N GLU A 34 3.71 10.28 -3.76
CA GLU A 34 3.70 11.03 -2.50
C GLU A 34 2.39 11.81 -2.26
N GLN A 35 1.67 12.17 -3.33
CA GLN A 35 0.43 12.94 -3.25
C GLN A 35 -0.76 12.02 -3.03
N ASN A 36 -0.88 10.94 -3.80
CA ASN A 36 -2.06 10.10 -3.79
C ASN A 36 -2.11 9.08 -2.65
N VAL A 37 -0.96 8.68 -2.09
CA VAL A 37 -0.88 7.74 -0.96
C VAL A 37 -1.51 8.31 0.30
N ASN A 38 -1.59 9.65 0.38
CA ASN A 38 -2.21 10.40 1.48
C ASN A 38 -3.54 11.06 1.04
N ASP A 39 -4.05 10.76 -0.16
CA ASP A 39 -5.31 11.31 -0.64
C ASP A 39 -6.48 10.42 -0.22
N TYR A 40 -7.20 10.86 0.81
CA TYR A 40 -8.40 10.20 1.33
C TYR A 40 -9.71 10.76 0.75
N ASN A 41 -9.64 11.60 -0.29
CA ASN A 41 -10.82 12.02 -1.00
C ASN A 41 -11.35 10.89 -1.88
N PRO A 42 -12.64 10.92 -2.29
CA PRO A 42 -13.18 9.92 -3.21
C PRO A 42 -12.36 9.82 -4.51
N GLY A 43 -11.81 8.64 -4.77
CA GLY A 43 -10.93 8.37 -5.92
C GLY A 43 -9.43 8.53 -5.63
N GLY A 44 -9.05 9.00 -4.44
CA GLY A 44 -7.69 8.94 -3.93
C GLY A 44 -7.33 7.55 -3.40
N TYR A 45 -6.05 7.33 -3.08
CA TYR A 45 -5.51 6.01 -2.74
C TYR A 45 -5.22 5.83 -1.25
N GLY A 46 -5.56 6.80 -0.40
CA GLY A 46 -5.30 6.76 1.04
C GLY A 46 -5.79 5.48 1.71
N ASP A 47 -7.06 5.11 1.45
CA ASP A 47 -7.69 3.92 2.05
C ASP A 47 -7.05 2.61 1.56
N ILE A 48 -6.77 2.51 0.25
CA ILE A 48 -6.10 1.32 -0.32
C ILE A 48 -4.67 1.22 0.20
N ALA A 49 -3.97 2.34 0.32
CA ALA A 49 -2.61 2.37 0.84
C ALA A 49 -2.55 1.89 2.30
N ASP A 50 -3.52 2.26 3.13
CA ASP A 50 -3.63 1.79 4.52
C ASP A 50 -3.86 0.27 4.57
N GLU A 51 -4.79 -0.26 3.76
CA GLU A 51 -5.06 -1.70 3.70
C GLU A 51 -3.84 -2.49 3.18
N ILE A 52 -3.09 -1.97 2.21
CA ILE A 52 -1.83 -2.59 1.76
C ILE A 52 -0.82 -2.67 2.92
N ILE A 53 -0.70 -1.60 3.71
CA ILE A 53 0.18 -1.57 4.86
C ILE A 53 -0.27 -2.59 5.92
N GLU A 54 -1.55 -2.64 6.26
CA GLU A 54 -2.10 -3.60 7.22
C GLU A 54 -1.82 -5.05 6.80
N ARG A 55 -1.98 -5.36 5.51
CA ARG A 55 -1.61 -6.67 4.96
C ARG A 55 -0.12 -6.94 5.07
N GLY A 56 0.70 -5.92 4.78
CA GLY A 56 2.15 -5.98 4.96
C GLY A 56 2.57 -6.32 6.38
N ILE A 57 1.91 -5.72 7.38
CA ILE A 57 2.13 -6.03 8.80
C ILE A 57 1.69 -7.46 9.10
N SER A 58 0.51 -7.89 8.61
CA SER A 58 0.01 -9.25 8.80
C SER A 58 0.88 -10.32 8.12
N GLU A 59 1.66 -9.96 7.10
CA GLU A 59 2.59 -10.84 6.39
C GLU A 59 4.03 -10.77 6.94
N ASP A 60 4.27 -10.09 8.07
CA ASP A 60 5.61 -9.83 8.65
C ASP A 60 6.58 -9.14 7.66
N LEU A 61 6.06 -8.33 6.72
CA LEU A 61 6.86 -7.54 5.77
C LEU A 61 7.19 -6.13 6.30
N LEU A 62 6.37 -5.63 7.23
CA LEU A 62 6.49 -4.35 7.90
C LEU A 62 6.32 -4.53 9.40
N GLU A 63 7.03 -3.73 10.19
CA GLU A 63 6.77 -3.57 11.62
C GLU A 63 5.93 -2.28 11.81
N GLU A 64 4.88 -2.34 12.64
CA GLU A 64 3.93 -1.22 12.79
C GLU A 64 4.61 0.05 13.30
N ASP A 65 5.59 -0.07 14.20
CA ASP A 65 6.33 1.05 14.77
C ASP A 65 7.40 1.64 13.82
N GLU A 66 7.65 0.99 12.68
CA GLU A 66 8.55 1.50 11.64
C GLU A 66 7.87 2.46 10.66
N ILE A 67 6.54 2.64 10.72
CA ILE A 67 5.77 3.46 9.76
C ILE A 67 5.46 4.82 10.38
N ASP A 68 5.78 5.90 9.66
CA ASP A 68 5.57 7.30 10.11
C ASP A 68 4.16 7.82 9.81
#